data_AF-A0A9D7VST1-F1
#
_entry.id   AF-A0A9D7VST1-F1
#
_cell.length_a   1.000
_cell.length_b   1.000
_cell.length_c   1.000
_cell.angle_alpha   90.00
_cell.angle_beta   90.00
_cell.angle_gamma   90.00
#
_symmetry.space_group_name_H-M   'P 1'
#
loop_
_entity.id
_entity.type
_entity.pdbx_description
1 polymer ?
#
loop_
_entity_poly.entity_id
_entity_poly.type
_entity_poly.pdbx_seq_one_letter_code
_entity_poly.pdbx_strand_id
1 'polypeptide(L)'
;MLAKSLIDVLIRITPETRFSTGSCRTRIFLQAMDGWRCGRIPLNDAIFAVKTSDEALDPLRVMTTDKEHAKSFLRTRVDACRILPTLAVLKTAEEVRSFAFPERCVIKPTHMSGQVIRRHNGEPLDLDRILQWLKMNYYRVWREANYRDLEPKIIVEPFAFDQSKPQEAKFFCYKGKVKIIKWTHDWHSDPHRMLYDRQWTALMRRCSAG
;
A
#
# COMPACT_ATOMS: atom_id res chain seq x y z
N MET A 1 -7.84 -10.76 -21.15
CA MET A 1 -6.42 -10.37 -21.36
C MET A 1 -6.26 -9.10 -22.21
N LEU A 2 -7.03 -8.92 -23.29
CA LEU A 2 -6.92 -7.76 -24.20
C LEU A 2 -7.20 -6.37 -23.57
N ALA A 3 -8.09 -6.29 -22.58
CA ALA A 3 -8.45 -5.01 -21.95
C ALA A 3 -7.31 -4.38 -21.10
N LYS A 4 -6.47 -5.22 -20.46
CA LYS A 4 -5.35 -4.76 -19.62
C LYS A 4 -4.24 -4.11 -20.46
N SER A 5 -3.87 -4.69 -21.61
CA SER A 5 -2.81 -4.12 -22.45
C SER A 5 -3.22 -2.78 -23.08
N LEU A 6 -4.51 -2.60 -23.40
CA LEU A 6 -5.05 -1.34 -23.93
C LEU A 6 -5.00 -0.22 -22.89
N ILE A 7 -5.28 -0.52 -21.61
CA ILE A 7 -5.13 0.44 -20.52
C ILE A 7 -3.66 0.80 -20.30
N ASP A 8 -2.75 -0.18 -20.28
CA ASP A 8 -1.33 0.09 -20.09
C ASP A 8 -0.78 1.01 -21.19
N VAL A 9 -1.22 0.81 -22.43
CA VAL A 9 -0.92 1.71 -23.55
C VAL A 9 -1.55 3.09 -23.33
N LEU A 10 -2.84 3.17 -22.99
CA LEU A 10 -3.54 4.43 -22.72
C LEU A 10 -2.89 5.24 -21.59
N ILE A 11 -2.49 4.60 -20.49
CA ILE A 11 -1.81 5.25 -19.37
C ILE A 11 -0.47 5.84 -19.83
N ARG A 12 0.28 5.15 -20.70
CA ARG A 12 1.58 5.61 -21.20
C ARG A 12 1.48 6.77 -22.19
N ILE A 13 0.46 6.79 -23.05
CA ILE A 13 0.32 7.80 -24.12
C ILE A 13 -0.49 9.03 -23.69
N THR A 14 -1.29 8.93 -22.63
CA THR A 14 -2.10 10.06 -22.16
C THR A 14 -1.22 11.09 -21.44
N PRO A 15 -1.35 12.39 -21.79
CA PRO A 15 -0.58 13.44 -21.13
C PRO A 15 -0.94 13.50 -19.64
N GLU A 16 -0.06 14.00 -18.79
CA GLU A 16 -0.28 14.03 -17.33
C GLU A 16 -1.09 15.27 -16.88
N THR A 17 -2.14 15.63 -17.61
CA THR A 17 -3.05 16.74 -17.23
C THR A 17 -4.10 16.28 -16.22
N ARG A 18 -4.74 17.23 -15.53
CA ARG A 18 -5.82 16.92 -14.56
C ARG A 18 -6.98 16.17 -15.22
N PHE A 19 -7.37 16.59 -16.42
CA PHE A 19 -8.48 15.99 -17.18
C PHE A 19 -8.16 14.57 -17.64
N SER A 20 -7.02 14.36 -18.29
CA SER A 20 -6.61 13.04 -18.78
C SER A 20 -6.36 12.05 -17.64
N THR A 21 -5.77 12.52 -16.53
CA THR A 21 -5.59 11.72 -15.32
C THR A 21 -6.93 11.25 -14.76
N GLY A 22 -7.91 12.15 -14.64
CA GLY A 22 -9.26 11.80 -14.18
C GLY A 22 -9.92 10.77 -15.09
N SER A 23 -9.84 10.95 -16.40
CA SER A 23 -10.40 10.01 -17.39
C SER A 23 -9.75 8.62 -17.30
N CYS A 24 -8.42 8.54 -17.21
CA CYS A 24 -7.69 7.28 -17.06
C CYS A 24 -8.07 6.55 -15.77
N ARG A 25 -8.14 7.26 -14.64
CA ARG A 25 -8.55 6.69 -13.34
C ARG A 25 -9.92 6.04 -13.40
N THR A 26 -10.90 6.75 -13.96
CA THR A 26 -12.28 6.24 -14.09
C THR A 26 -12.35 5.02 -15.01
N ARG A 27 -11.56 4.97 -16.08
CA ARG A 27 -11.52 3.79 -16.96
C ARG A 27 -10.84 2.58 -16.32
N ILE A 28 -9.74 2.78 -15.59
CA ILE A 28 -9.08 1.72 -14.79
C ILE A 28 -10.08 1.14 -13.78
N PHE A 29 -10.88 1.99 -13.14
CA PHE A 29 -11.92 1.56 -12.20
C PHE A 29 -12.98 0.67 -12.82
N LEU A 30 -13.58 1.14 -13.91
CA LEU A 30 -14.70 0.48 -14.56
C LEU A 30 -14.30 -0.87 -15.17
N GLN A 31 -13.02 -1.11 -15.41
CA GLN A 31 -12.51 -2.43 -15.78
C GLN A 31 -12.15 -3.31 -14.58
N ALA A 32 -11.76 -2.71 -13.44
CA ALA A 32 -11.49 -3.45 -12.21
C ALA A 32 -12.79 -3.89 -11.51
N MET A 33 -13.90 -3.23 -11.80
CA MET A 33 -15.24 -3.63 -11.38
C MET A 33 -15.98 -4.27 -12.56
N ASP A 34 -16.69 -5.38 -12.32
CA ASP A 34 -17.60 -5.99 -13.30
C ASP A 34 -18.86 -5.12 -13.52
N GLY A 35 -18.68 -3.88 -13.98
CA GLY A 35 -19.73 -2.91 -14.27
C GLY A 35 -20.22 -2.07 -13.08
N TRP A 36 -20.92 -0.98 -13.41
CA TRP A 36 -21.60 -0.11 -12.45
C TRP A 36 -22.91 -0.77 -12.00
N ARG A 37 -23.06 -1.08 -10.71
CA ARG A 37 -24.31 -1.64 -10.16
C ARG A 37 -25.15 -0.51 -9.55
N CYS A 38 -26.34 -0.28 -10.09
CA CYS A 38 -27.24 0.77 -9.62
C CYS A 38 -27.88 0.38 -8.27
N GLY A 39 -28.05 1.34 -7.35
CA GLY A 39 -28.91 1.22 -6.15
C GLY A 39 -28.25 1.53 -4.81
N ARG A 40 -26.96 1.19 -4.61
CA ARG A 40 -26.15 1.56 -3.43
C ARG A 40 -24.67 1.54 -3.83
N ILE A 41 -23.88 2.52 -3.37
CA ILE A 41 -22.42 2.54 -3.57
C ILE A 41 -21.80 1.51 -2.60
N PRO A 42 -21.22 0.40 -3.08
CA PRO A 42 -20.46 -0.51 -2.23
C PRO A 42 -19.29 0.20 -1.53
N LEU A 43 -18.82 -0.35 -0.41
CA LEU A 43 -17.65 0.19 0.30
C LEU A 43 -16.42 0.31 -0.61
N ASN A 44 -16.23 -0.63 -1.54
CA ASN A 44 -15.12 -0.60 -2.50
C ASN A 44 -15.19 0.63 -3.41
N ASP A 45 -16.38 0.95 -3.91
CA ASP A 45 -16.62 2.10 -4.78
C ASP A 45 -16.43 3.41 -4.03
N ALA A 46 -16.87 3.47 -2.77
CA ALA A 46 -16.63 4.62 -1.90
C ALA A 46 -15.12 4.82 -1.64
N ILE A 47 -14.37 3.76 -1.32
CA ILE A 47 -12.91 3.82 -1.17
C ILE A 47 -12.25 4.24 -2.48
N PHE A 48 -12.73 3.75 -3.61
CA PHE A 48 -12.19 4.11 -4.91
C PHE A 48 -12.46 5.58 -5.29
N ALA A 49 -13.64 6.10 -4.96
CA ALA A 49 -13.94 7.51 -5.14
C ALA A 49 -12.95 8.40 -4.38
N VAL A 50 -12.55 7.99 -3.17
CA VAL A 50 -11.49 8.68 -2.39
C VAL A 50 -10.13 8.63 -3.11
N LYS A 51 -9.78 7.49 -3.73
CA LYS A 51 -8.50 7.36 -4.47
C LYS A 51 -8.44 8.21 -5.72
N THR A 52 -9.59 8.53 -6.31
CA THR A 52 -9.65 9.25 -7.59
C THR A 52 -9.99 10.73 -7.45
N SER A 53 -10.54 11.14 -6.30
CA SER A 53 -10.82 12.53 -5.96
C SER A 53 -9.55 13.30 -5.55
N ASP A 54 -9.72 14.61 -5.38
CA ASP A 54 -8.69 15.49 -4.82
C ASP A 54 -8.38 15.17 -3.35
N GLU A 55 -9.20 14.35 -2.68
CA GLU A 55 -8.90 13.88 -1.33
C GLU A 55 -7.56 13.13 -1.31
N ALA A 56 -7.22 12.39 -2.37
CA ALA A 56 -5.92 11.73 -2.49
C ALA A 56 -4.71 12.69 -2.53
N LEU A 57 -4.93 13.98 -2.79
CA LEU A 57 -3.88 15.02 -2.81
C LEU A 57 -3.69 15.69 -1.44
N ASP A 58 -4.48 15.31 -0.43
CA ASP A 58 -4.29 15.80 0.93
C ASP A 58 -2.82 15.62 1.37
N PRO A 59 -2.15 16.67 1.90
CA PRO A 59 -0.72 16.60 2.22
C PRO A 59 -0.38 15.46 3.20
N LEU A 60 -1.26 15.15 4.14
CA LEU A 60 -1.04 14.06 5.09
C LEU A 60 -1.14 12.71 4.39
N ARG A 61 -2.03 12.54 3.42
CA ARG A 61 -2.10 11.31 2.60
C ARG A 61 -0.88 11.15 1.70
N VAL A 62 -0.41 12.21 1.05
CA VAL A 62 0.82 12.17 0.24
C VAL A 62 2.00 11.79 1.14
N MET A 63 2.17 12.49 2.27
CA MET A 63 3.23 12.21 3.25
C MET A 63 3.20 10.75 3.72
N THR A 64 2.03 10.24 4.11
CA THR A 64 1.91 8.86 4.65
C THR A 64 1.88 7.77 3.58
N THR A 65 1.89 8.14 2.29
CA THR A 65 2.08 7.18 1.19
C THR A 65 3.54 6.74 1.08
N ASP A 66 4.48 7.65 1.36
CA ASP A 66 5.90 7.30 1.45
C ASP A 66 6.16 6.54 2.78
N LYS A 67 6.73 5.33 2.69
CA LYS A 67 6.95 4.47 3.87
C LYS A 67 7.93 5.05 4.90
N GLU A 68 8.92 5.84 4.49
CA GLU A 68 9.82 6.51 5.43
C GLU A 68 9.04 7.60 6.18
N HIS A 69 8.35 8.47 5.44
CA HIS A 69 7.60 9.58 6.04
C HIS A 69 6.41 9.09 6.88
N ALA A 70 5.77 8.00 6.50
CA ALA A 70 4.75 7.33 7.30
C ALA A 70 5.31 6.91 8.68
N LYS A 71 6.54 6.38 8.75
CA LYS A 71 7.18 6.04 10.03
C LYS A 71 7.49 7.29 10.85
N SER A 72 7.95 8.37 10.22
CA SER A 72 8.16 9.66 10.90
C SER A 72 6.85 10.21 11.47
N PHE A 73 5.75 10.14 10.72
CA PHE A 73 4.42 10.51 11.22
C PHE A 73 4.00 9.63 12.40
N LEU A 74 4.17 8.31 12.30
CA LEU A 74 3.80 7.38 13.39
C LEU A 74 4.58 7.65 14.68
N ARG A 75 5.87 8.02 14.61
CA ARG A 75 6.67 8.37 15.80
C ARG A 75 6.10 9.55 16.59
N THR A 76 5.30 10.40 15.97
CA THR A 76 4.61 11.52 16.64
C THR A 76 3.28 11.11 17.30
N ARG A 77 2.79 9.91 17.03
CA ARG A 77 1.45 9.43 17.42
C ARG A 77 1.46 8.23 18.35
N VAL A 78 2.48 7.39 18.26
CA VAL A 78 2.63 6.17 19.07
C VAL A 78 4.06 6.05 19.58
N ASP A 79 4.22 5.29 20.65
CA ASP A 79 5.54 5.01 21.23
C ASP A 79 6.48 4.42 20.18
N ALA A 80 7.70 4.96 20.10
CA ALA A 80 8.69 4.56 19.09
C ALA A 80 9.03 3.06 19.16
N CYS A 81 8.92 2.43 20.34
CA CYS A 81 9.13 0.99 20.52
C CYS A 81 8.13 0.11 19.77
N ARG A 82 6.98 0.67 19.34
CA ARG A 82 5.97 -0.03 18.53
C ARG A 82 6.21 0.07 17.03
N ILE A 83 7.24 0.82 16.61
CA ILE A 83 7.57 1.05 15.21
C ILE A 83 8.82 0.23 14.88
N LEU A 84 8.71 -0.65 13.89
CA LEU A 84 9.85 -1.41 13.39
C LEU A 84 11.01 -0.46 13.07
N PRO A 85 12.27 -0.73 13.47
CA PRO A 85 13.37 0.18 13.19
C PRO A 85 13.65 0.25 11.68
N THR A 86 14.29 1.34 11.26
CA THR A 86 14.81 1.51 9.90
C THR A 86 16.32 1.32 9.97
N LEU A 87 16.86 0.41 9.18
CA LEU A 87 18.31 0.16 9.13
C LEU A 87 18.99 1.19 8.22
N ALA A 88 18.37 1.52 7.09
CA ALA A 88 18.85 2.55 6.18
C ALA A 88 17.73 3.12 5.29
N VAL A 89 17.96 4.34 4.80
CA VAL A 89 17.23 4.95 3.68
C VAL A 89 18.27 5.34 2.64
N LEU A 90 18.13 4.84 1.43
CA LEU A 90 19.08 5.03 0.33
C LEU A 90 18.37 5.76 -0.81
N LYS A 91 18.90 6.89 -1.22
CA LYS A 91 18.32 7.82 -2.21
C LYS A 91 18.98 7.72 -3.58
N THR A 92 20.25 7.29 -3.62
CA THR A 92 21.03 7.26 -4.87
C THR A 92 21.49 5.86 -5.23
N ALA A 93 21.82 5.67 -6.51
CA ALA A 93 22.40 4.41 -6.98
C ALA A 93 23.76 4.12 -6.34
N GLU A 94 24.51 5.15 -5.98
CA GLU A 94 25.80 5.03 -5.28
C GLU A 94 25.62 4.56 -3.84
N GLU A 95 24.66 5.13 -3.12
CA GLU A 95 24.28 4.67 -1.78
C GLU A 95 23.82 3.21 -1.81
N VAL A 96 23.01 2.82 -2.81
CA VAL A 96 22.58 1.42 -2.98
C VAL A 96 23.77 0.48 -3.22
N ARG A 97 24.76 0.87 -4.02
CA ARG A 97 25.90 0.00 -4.34
C ARG A 97 26.93 -0.10 -3.20
N SER A 98 27.06 0.95 -2.40
CA SER A 98 28.02 1.03 -1.30
C SER A 98 27.45 0.51 0.03
N PHE A 99 26.13 0.44 0.17
CA PHE A 99 25.51 -0.01 1.41
C PHE A 99 25.75 -1.50 1.68
N ALA A 100 26.31 -1.80 2.85
CA ALA A 100 26.50 -3.17 3.32
C ALA A 100 25.16 -3.75 3.82
N PHE A 101 24.37 -4.32 2.91
CA PHE A 101 23.09 -4.92 3.26
C PHE A 101 23.27 -6.07 4.27
N PRO A 102 22.50 -6.09 5.38
CA PRO A 102 22.52 -7.20 6.33
C PRO A 102 22.13 -8.52 5.67
N GLU A 103 22.71 -9.63 6.12
CA GLU A 103 22.42 -10.99 5.63
C GLU A 103 20.92 -11.34 5.70
N ARG A 104 20.21 -10.70 6.63
CA ARG A 104 18.77 -10.84 6.80
C ARG A 104 18.10 -9.47 6.90
N CYS A 105 17.42 -9.05 5.82
CA CYS A 105 16.72 -7.77 5.78
C CYS A 105 15.55 -7.76 4.77
N VAL A 106 14.69 -6.77 4.92
CA VAL A 106 13.61 -6.44 3.98
C VAL A 106 13.99 -5.15 3.26
N ILE A 107 13.99 -5.20 1.93
CA ILE A 107 14.35 -4.08 1.05
C ILE A 107 13.11 -3.71 0.24
N LYS A 108 12.69 -2.45 0.30
CA LYS A 108 11.49 -1.98 -0.38
C LYS A 108 11.65 -0.54 -0.85
N PRO A 109 11.02 -0.14 -1.97
CA PRO A 109 10.89 1.26 -2.33
C PRO A 109 9.90 1.96 -1.38
N THR A 110 10.20 3.20 -0.96
CA THR A 110 9.30 3.97 -0.09
C THR A 110 8.04 4.41 -0.83
N HIS A 111 8.19 4.75 -2.10
CA HIS A 111 7.26 5.47 -2.98
C HIS A 111 6.41 4.56 -3.91
N MET A 112 6.39 3.23 -3.70
CA MET A 112 5.62 2.28 -4.52
C MET A 112 4.81 1.32 -3.66
N SER A 113 3.87 0.59 -4.24
CA SER A 113 3.17 -0.52 -3.58
C SER A 113 3.48 -1.87 -4.23
N GLY A 114 3.43 -2.94 -3.43
CA GLY A 114 3.59 -4.34 -3.87
C GLY A 114 5.03 -4.81 -4.14
N GLN A 115 6.01 -3.90 -4.16
CA GLN A 115 7.42 -4.23 -4.39
C GLN A 115 8.15 -4.48 -3.07
N VAL A 116 8.80 -5.63 -2.96
CA VAL A 116 9.61 -6.03 -1.79
C VAL A 116 10.61 -7.11 -2.20
N ILE A 117 11.83 -7.03 -1.66
CA ILE A 117 12.82 -8.10 -1.63
C ILE A 117 12.97 -8.50 -0.17
N ARG A 118 12.84 -9.81 0.11
CA ARG A 118 13.08 -10.40 1.42
C ARG A 118 14.38 -11.19 1.29
N ARG A 119 15.46 -10.67 1.87
CA ARG A 119 16.77 -11.31 1.82
C ARG A 119 16.92 -12.19 3.06
N HIS A 120 17.21 -13.47 2.85
CA HIS A 120 17.49 -14.42 3.91
C HIS A 120 18.92 -14.93 3.79
N ASN A 121 19.56 -15.28 4.91
CA ASN A 121 20.82 -16.05 4.96
C ASN A 121 21.91 -15.58 3.98
N GLY A 122 22.04 -14.26 3.76
CA GLY A 122 23.08 -13.72 2.89
C GLY A 122 22.84 -13.91 1.39
N GLU A 123 21.64 -14.33 0.96
CA GLU A 123 21.28 -14.53 -0.45
C GLU A 123 21.72 -13.37 -1.37
N PRO A 124 22.07 -13.66 -2.64
CA PRO A 124 22.45 -12.62 -3.59
C PRO A 124 21.39 -11.51 -3.71
N LEU A 125 21.86 -10.27 -3.83
CA LEU A 125 20.99 -9.12 -4.02
C LEU A 125 20.63 -8.96 -5.49
N ASP A 126 19.34 -8.78 -5.77
CA ASP A 126 18.86 -8.29 -7.06
C ASP A 126 19.05 -6.76 -7.14
N LEU A 127 20.31 -6.33 -7.30
CA LEU A 127 20.69 -4.92 -7.38
C LEU A 127 20.03 -4.21 -8.55
N ASP A 128 19.89 -4.87 -9.69
CA ASP A 128 19.26 -4.29 -10.87
C ASP A 128 17.81 -3.91 -10.61
N ARG A 129 17.05 -4.77 -9.93
CA ARG A 129 15.68 -4.46 -9.52
C ARG A 129 15.61 -3.32 -8.51
N ILE A 130 16.52 -3.26 -7.54
CA ILE A 130 16.58 -2.16 -6.56
C ILE A 130 16.87 -0.84 -7.27
N LEU A 131 17.86 -0.82 -8.16
CA LEU A 131 18.24 0.34 -8.95
C LEU A 131 17.15 0.77 -9.93
N GLN A 132 16.36 -0.19 -10.46
CA GLN A 132 15.21 0.11 -11.29
C GLN A 132 14.13 0.87 -10.50
N TRP A 133 13.85 0.49 -9.25
CA TRP A 133 12.87 1.19 -8.43
C TRP A 133 13.20 2.67 -8.23
N LEU A 134 14.47 3.05 -8.11
CA LEU A 134 14.89 4.45 -8.00
C LEU A 134 14.59 5.29 -9.26
N LYS A 135 14.38 4.63 -10.42
CA LYS A 135 14.07 5.29 -11.70
C LYS A 135 12.57 5.34 -12.00
N MET A 136 11.75 4.70 -11.16
CA MET A 136 10.32 4.56 -11.41
C MET A 136 9.52 5.66 -10.73
N ASN A 137 8.56 6.23 -11.46
CA ASN A 137 7.48 7.00 -10.83
C ASN A 137 6.23 6.11 -10.74
N TYR A 138 5.86 5.70 -9.52
CA TYR A 138 4.75 4.75 -9.30
C TYR A 138 3.39 5.29 -9.73
N TYR A 139 3.22 6.61 -9.75
CA TYR A 139 2.01 7.24 -10.29
C TYR A 139 1.75 6.82 -11.73
N ARG A 140 2.77 6.53 -12.53
CA ARG A 140 2.61 6.10 -13.92
C ARG A 140 2.08 4.66 -14.07
N VAL A 141 1.95 3.90 -12.97
CA VAL A 141 1.39 2.55 -13.00
C VAL A 141 -0.13 2.60 -12.92
N TRP A 142 -0.70 3.28 -11.92
CA TRP A 142 -2.14 3.27 -11.64
C TRP A 142 -2.79 4.67 -11.64
N ARG A 143 -2.01 5.72 -11.88
CA ARG A 143 -2.43 7.13 -11.80
C ARG A 143 -2.98 7.55 -10.43
N GLU A 144 -2.67 6.83 -9.35
CA GLU A 144 -3.03 7.18 -7.97
C GLU A 144 -2.29 8.47 -7.53
N ALA A 145 -3.04 9.54 -7.27
CA ALA A 145 -2.53 10.92 -7.15
C ALA A 145 -1.43 11.06 -6.09
N ASN A 146 -1.62 10.39 -4.97
CA ASN A 146 -0.77 10.43 -3.79
C ASN A 146 0.67 9.93 -4.03
N TYR A 147 0.93 9.26 -5.16
CA TYR A 147 2.26 8.80 -5.54
C TYR A 147 3.01 9.76 -6.49
N ARG A 148 2.34 10.79 -7.04
CA ARG A 148 2.84 11.57 -8.19
C ARG A 148 4.19 12.22 -7.94
N ASP A 149 4.30 12.88 -6.79
CA ASP A 149 5.43 13.76 -6.46
C ASP A 149 6.34 13.15 -5.38
N LEU A 150 6.22 11.84 -5.13
CA LEU A 150 7.06 11.16 -4.16
C LEU A 150 8.46 10.94 -4.72
N GLU A 151 9.47 11.31 -3.92
CA GLU A 151 10.88 11.06 -4.22
C GLU A 151 11.19 9.55 -4.17
N PRO A 152 11.77 8.97 -5.24
CA PRO A 152 12.18 7.58 -5.22
C PRO A 152 13.30 7.30 -4.22
N LYS A 153 12.98 6.55 -3.15
CA LYS A 153 13.95 6.08 -2.15
C LYS A 153 13.79 4.59 -1.89
N ILE A 154 14.85 3.97 -1.41
CA ILE A 154 14.87 2.60 -0.88
C ILE A 154 14.94 2.67 0.63
N ILE A 155 14.14 1.85 1.31
CA ILE A 155 14.21 1.68 2.76
C ILE A 155 14.56 0.22 3.07
N VAL A 156 15.51 0.05 3.99
CA VAL A 156 15.98 -1.25 4.48
C VAL A 156 15.54 -1.40 5.94
N GLU A 157 14.92 -2.53 6.26
CA GLU A 157 14.35 -2.82 7.58
C GLU A 157 14.71 -4.25 8.02
N PRO A 158 14.72 -4.55 9.33
CA PRO A 158 14.76 -5.94 9.76
C PRO A 158 13.44 -6.65 9.41
N PHE A 159 13.43 -7.97 9.54
CA PHE A 159 12.17 -8.71 9.52
C PHE A 159 11.37 -8.37 10.77
N ALA A 160 10.09 -8.03 10.58
CA ALA A 160 9.17 -7.83 11.70
C ALA A 160 8.76 -9.15 12.37
N PHE A 161 8.79 -10.26 11.60
CA PHE A 161 8.34 -11.58 12.04
C PHE A 161 9.22 -12.66 11.42
N ASP A 162 9.54 -13.70 12.19
CA ASP A 162 10.41 -14.81 11.77
C ASP A 162 9.71 -15.86 10.91
N GLN A 163 8.42 -16.12 11.15
CA GLN A 163 7.61 -17.11 10.42
C GLN A 163 6.12 -16.71 10.35
N SER A 164 5.41 -17.25 9.34
CA SER A 164 3.97 -17.08 9.02
C SER A 164 3.52 -15.67 8.58
N LYS A 165 2.34 -15.59 7.95
CA LYS A 165 1.70 -14.32 7.61
C LYS A 165 1.33 -13.59 8.91
N PRO A 166 1.66 -12.29 9.05
CA PRO A 166 1.39 -11.55 10.27
C PRO A 166 -0.12 -11.48 10.53
N GLN A 167 -0.46 -11.28 11.80
CA GLN A 167 -1.81 -10.88 12.17
C GLN A 167 -2.09 -9.50 11.56
N GLU A 168 -3.24 -9.35 10.91
CA GLU A 168 -3.60 -8.14 10.19
C GLU A 168 -4.87 -7.54 10.79
N ALA A 169 -4.78 -6.27 11.19
CA ALA A 169 -5.91 -5.45 11.58
C ALA A 169 -6.24 -4.44 10.46
N LYS A 170 -7.48 -4.44 9.99
CA LYS A 170 -8.01 -3.37 9.12
C LYS A 170 -9.02 -2.55 9.88
N PHE A 171 -8.74 -1.25 9.99
CA PHE A 171 -9.64 -0.28 10.61
C PHE A 171 -10.45 0.44 9.53
N PHE A 172 -11.77 0.27 9.56
CA PHE A 172 -12.68 1.00 8.69
C PHE A 172 -13.16 2.25 9.41
N CYS A 173 -12.74 3.41 8.91
CA CYS A 173 -12.99 4.70 9.51
C CYS A 173 -14.06 5.49 8.75
N TYR A 174 -14.96 6.14 9.48
CA TYR A 174 -15.92 7.10 8.92
C TYR A 174 -15.79 8.42 9.69
N LYS A 175 -15.52 9.52 8.96
CA LYS A 175 -15.31 10.86 9.53
C LYS A 175 -14.32 10.85 10.71
N GLY A 176 -13.15 10.22 10.50
CA GLY A 176 -12.08 10.14 11.51
C GLY A 176 -12.34 9.18 12.68
N LYS A 177 -13.48 8.48 12.73
CA LYS A 177 -13.81 7.52 13.79
C LYS A 177 -13.81 6.10 13.26
N VAL A 178 -13.09 5.19 13.93
CA VAL A 178 -13.16 3.74 13.67
C VAL A 178 -14.60 3.27 13.91
N LYS A 179 -15.16 2.54 12.94
CA LYS A 179 -16.50 1.95 13.00
C LYS A 179 -16.44 0.43 13.06
N ILE A 180 -15.56 -0.16 12.28
CA ILE A 180 -15.40 -1.61 12.18
C ILE A 180 -13.91 -1.92 12.19
N ILE A 181 -13.53 -2.95 12.93
CA ILE A 181 -12.19 -3.53 12.93
C ILE A 181 -12.31 -4.94 12.36
N LYS A 182 -11.58 -5.23 11.29
CA LYS A 182 -11.43 -6.61 10.82
C LYS A 182 -10.09 -7.13 11.31
N TRP A 183 -10.13 -8.20 12.09
CA TRP A 183 -8.95 -8.86 12.63
C TRP A 183 -8.75 -10.22 11.95
N THR A 184 -7.55 -10.47 11.43
CA THR A 184 -7.19 -11.72 10.75
C THR A 184 -6.00 -12.34 11.48
N HIS A 185 -6.21 -13.47 12.16
CA HIS A 185 -5.19 -14.13 12.99
C HIS A 185 -4.88 -15.58 12.60
N ASP A 186 -5.71 -16.21 11.76
CA ASP A 186 -5.43 -17.52 11.17
C ASP A 186 -5.61 -17.45 9.65
N TRP A 187 -4.59 -17.92 8.93
CA TRP A 187 -4.52 -17.95 7.47
C TRP A 187 -4.64 -19.36 6.89
N HIS A 188 -4.62 -20.40 7.73
CA HIS A 188 -4.57 -21.82 7.33
C HIS A 188 -5.89 -22.55 7.55
N SER A 189 -6.65 -22.21 8.59
CA SER A 189 -8.06 -22.60 8.72
C SER A 189 -8.96 -21.50 8.13
N ASP A 190 -10.18 -21.84 7.70
CA ASP A 190 -11.18 -20.92 7.15
C ASP A 190 -11.08 -19.57 7.88
N PRO A 191 -10.60 -18.49 7.25
CA PRO A 191 -10.09 -17.34 7.98
C PRO A 191 -11.22 -16.83 8.84
N HIS A 192 -11.11 -17.02 10.15
CA HIS A 192 -12.06 -16.51 11.12
C HIS A 192 -11.98 -14.99 11.07
N ARG A 193 -12.68 -14.40 10.09
CA ARG A 193 -12.78 -12.97 9.82
C ARG A 193 -13.70 -12.40 10.87
N MET A 194 -13.14 -12.18 12.04
CA MET A 194 -13.87 -11.56 13.13
C MET A 194 -13.93 -10.06 12.85
N LEU A 195 -15.16 -9.58 12.74
CA LEU A 195 -15.46 -8.16 12.71
C LEU A 195 -15.76 -7.72 14.14
N TYR A 196 -15.15 -6.62 14.55
CA TYR A 196 -15.33 -6.01 15.85
C TYR A 196 -15.77 -4.56 15.72
N ASP A 197 -16.47 -4.06 16.73
CA ASP A 197 -16.67 -2.62 16.91
C ASP A 197 -15.39 -1.95 17.45
N ARG A 198 -15.46 -0.66 17.77
CA ARG A 198 -14.32 0.11 18.32
C ARG A 198 -13.91 -0.36 19.71
N GLN A 199 -14.80 -1.00 20.45
CA GLN A 199 -14.58 -1.51 21.81
C GLN A 199 -14.05 -2.94 21.81
N TRP A 200 -13.70 -3.50 20.63
CA TRP A 200 -13.33 -4.90 20.47
C TRP A 200 -14.46 -5.88 20.82
N THR A 201 -15.73 -5.44 20.72
CA THR A 201 -16.89 -6.33 20.81
C THR A 201 -17.11 -7.00 19.45
N ALA A 202 -17.20 -8.33 19.42
CA ALA A 202 -17.45 -9.06 18.18
C ALA A 202 -18.84 -8.71 17.60
N LEU A 203 -18.88 -8.25 16.34
CA LEU A 203 -20.09 -7.88 15.62
C LEU A 203 -20.84 -9.09 15.04
N MET A 204 -20.14 -10.22 14.87
CA MET A 204 -20.72 -11.48 14.39
C MET A 204 -20.79 -12.47 15.56
N ARG A 205 -21.97 -12.61 16.19
CA ARG A 205 -22.30 -13.83 16.93
C ARG A 205 -22.60 -14.93 15.91
N ARG A 206 -22.17 -16.17 16.17
CA ARG A 206 -22.51 -17.35 15.37
C ARG A 206 -24.00 -17.30 15.03
N CYS A 207 -24.40 -17.46 13.77
CA CYS A 207 -25.68 -18.09 13.51
C CYS A 207 -25.55 -19.47 14.13
N SER A 208 -26.20 -19.70 15.28
CA SER A 208 -26.47 -21.06 15.73
C SER A 208 -27.27 -21.70 14.61
N ALA A 209 -26.66 -22.69 13.93
CA ALA A 209 -27.41 -23.60 13.09
C ALA A 209 -28.48 -24.24 13.98
N GLY A 210 -29.74 -23.86 13.75
CA GLY A 210 -30.91 -24.60 14.18
C GLY A 210 -31.31 -25.57 13.09
#